data_AF-A0A1X0QGA1-F1
#
_entry.id   AF-A0A1X0QGA1-F1
#
_cell.length_a   1.000
_cell.length_b   1.000
_cell.length_c   1.000
_cell.angle_alpha   90.00
_cell.angle_beta   90.00
_cell.angle_gamma   90.00
#
_symmetry.space_group_name_H-M   'P 1'
#
loop_
_entity.id
_entity.type
_entity.pdbx_description
1 polymer ?
#
loop_
_entity_poly.entity_id
_entity_poly.type
_entity_poly.pdbx_seq_one_letter_code
_entity_poly.pdbx_strand_id
1 'polypeptide(L)'
;MNSSSIKFLTGPVGSGKTLKLLIVIDQLVKCVGKKSIYLIKHSFDTRSKKLEFMSNAGLSCKTNIEVNSDFDLTTIDFTGIRYLIIDEIQFFSVKQIESLNKIAHEMDVSIICCGLTTDFRGKIFEPSKKLIEIADEIEQVTAICMLCKYSSENNNISLNAVKSMKITTTNNKKS
;
A
#
# COMPACT_ATOMS: atom_id res chain seq x y z
N MET A 1 -11.55 19.81 16.03
CA MET A 1 -10.20 19.92 15.45
C MET A 1 -9.95 18.58 14.76
N ASN A 2 -10.07 18.50 13.44
CA ASN A 2 -9.52 17.33 12.77
C ASN A 2 -8.01 17.49 12.88
N SER A 3 -7.33 16.49 13.42
CA SER A 3 -5.89 16.38 13.24
C SER A 3 -5.73 15.53 12.00
N SER A 4 -5.24 16.10 10.91
CA SER A 4 -4.79 15.30 9.78
C SER A 4 -3.76 14.27 10.25
N SER A 5 -3.77 13.11 9.61
CA SER A 5 -2.90 11.98 9.96
C SER A 5 -2.44 11.24 8.72
N ILE A 6 -1.24 10.69 8.77
CA ILE A 6 -0.66 9.84 7.73
C ILE A 6 -0.57 8.42 8.26
N LYS A 7 -1.35 7.52 7.67
CA LYS A 7 -1.36 6.10 8.00
C LYS A 7 -0.73 5.28 6.88
N PHE A 8 0.22 4.41 7.22
CA PHE A 8 0.87 3.49 6.29
C PHE A 8 0.50 2.03 6.57
N LEU A 9 -0.28 1.42 5.67
CA LEU A 9 -0.57 -0.01 5.65
C LEU A 9 0.48 -0.74 4.81
N THR A 10 1.29 -1.58 5.45
CA THR A 10 2.34 -2.34 4.78
C THR A 10 2.27 -3.83 5.06
N GLY A 11 2.95 -4.64 4.26
CA GLY A 11 2.98 -6.09 4.39
C GLY A 11 3.47 -6.77 3.11
N PRO A 12 3.82 -8.06 3.16
CA PRO A 12 4.28 -8.79 1.99
C PRO A 12 3.19 -8.93 0.92
N VAL A 13 3.57 -9.27 -0.31
CA VAL A 13 2.60 -9.59 -1.37
C VAL A 13 1.69 -10.74 -0.89
N GLY A 14 0.39 -10.63 -1.14
CA GLY A 14 -0.59 -11.63 -0.71
C GLY A 14 -1.08 -11.50 0.73
N SER A 15 -0.62 -10.52 1.51
CA SER A 15 -1.16 -10.27 2.87
C SER A 15 -2.57 -9.66 2.89
N GLY A 16 -3.18 -9.40 1.74
CA GLY A 16 -4.52 -8.81 1.67
C GLY A 16 -4.56 -7.30 1.94
N LYS A 17 -3.46 -6.57 1.75
CA LYS A 17 -3.41 -5.10 1.95
C LYS A 17 -4.49 -4.36 1.16
N THR A 18 -4.60 -4.61 -0.15
CA THR A 18 -5.62 -3.99 -1.00
C THR A 18 -7.04 -4.36 -0.55
N LEU A 19 -7.26 -5.59 -0.06
CA LEU A 19 -8.57 -5.97 0.51
C LEU A 19 -8.89 -5.15 1.75
N LYS A 20 -7.95 -5.01 2.67
CA LYS A 20 -8.10 -4.18 3.86
C LYS A 20 -8.33 -2.71 3.51
N LEU A 21 -7.58 -2.19 2.54
CA LEU A 21 -7.76 -0.84 2.01
C LEU A 21 -9.18 -0.63 1.48
N LEU A 22 -9.70 -1.57 0.69
CA LEU A 22 -11.07 -1.52 0.16
C LEU A 22 -12.14 -1.56 1.27
N ILE A 23 -11.93 -2.35 2.33
CA ILE A 23 -12.84 -2.37 3.50
C ILE A 23 -12.83 -1.01 4.20
N VAL A 24 -11.64 -0.41 4.40
CA VAL A 24 -11.52 0.93 4.99
C VAL A 24 -12.20 1.98 4.11
N ILE A 25 -12.02 1.91 2.79
CA ILE A 25 -12.71 2.80 1.84
C ILE A 25 -14.22 2.69 2.01
N ASP A 26 -14.77 1.47 2.02
CA ASP A 26 -16.23 1.25 2.17
C ASP A 26 -16.76 1.82 3.50
N GLN A 27 -16.04 1.62 4.60
CA GLN A 27 -16.38 2.21 5.91
C GLN A 27 -16.36 3.74 5.87
N LEU A 28 -15.30 4.33 5.30
CA LEU A 28 -15.18 5.79 5.18
C LEU A 28 -16.29 6.37 4.31
N VAL A 29 -16.62 5.73 3.17
CA VAL A 29 -17.71 6.17 2.28
C VAL A 29 -19.03 6.22 3.05
N LYS A 30 -19.29 5.26 3.94
CA LYS A 30 -20.50 5.23 4.78
C LYS A 30 -20.51 6.31 5.86
N CYS A 31 -19.35 6.64 6.43
CA CYS A 31 -19.25 7.62 7.52
C CYS A 31 -19.20 9.08 7.05
N VAL A 32 -18.42 9.38 6.00
CA VAL A 32 -18.16 10.76 5.56
C VAL A 32 -18.66 11.08 4.15
N GLY A 33 -19.16 10.07 3.43
CA GLY A 33 -19.62 10.20 2.06
C GLY A 33 -18.49 10.10 1.04
N LYS A 34 -18.84 9.58 -0.14
CA LYS A 34 -17.88 9.33 -1.25
C LYS A 34 -17.17 10.59 -1.77
N LYS A 35 -17.82 11.75 -1.73
CA LYS A 35 -17.25 13.00 -2.26
C LYS A 35 -16.06 13.51 -1.43
N SER A 36 -15.98 13.10 -0.17
CA SER A 36 -14.92 13.49 0.76
C SER A 36 -13.66 12.62 0.64
N ILE A 37 -13.63 11.67 -0.30
CA ILE A 37 -12.58 10.66 -0.42
C ILE A 37 -11.99 10.73 -1.83
N TYR A 38 -10.66 10.78 -1.91
CA TYR A 38 -9.92 10.81 -3.15
C TYR A 38 -8.98 9.60 -3.24
N LEU A 39 -9.06 8.84 -4.32
CA LEU A 39 -8.33 7.59 -4.52
C LEU A 39 -7.31 7.75 -5.65
N ILE A 40 -6.03 7.49 -5.37
CA ILE A 40 -4.93 7.58 -6.33
C ILE A 40 -4.31 6.20 -6.56
N LYS A 41 -4.14 5.85 -7.83
CA LYS A 41 -3.37 4.67 -8.24
C LYS A 41 -2.12 5.07 -9.01
N HIS A 42 -1.04 4.31 -8.89
CA HIS A 42 0.13 4.48 -9.74
C HIS A 42 0.00 3.73 -11.08
N SER A 43 0.41 4.35 -12.18
CA SER A 43 0.29 3.82 -13.54
C SER A 43 1.16 2.60 -13.82
N PHE A 44 2.21 2.43 -13.03
CA PHE A 44 3.08 1.26 -13.09
C PHE A 44 2.37 -0.02 -12.63
N ASP A 45 1.29 0.08 -11.83
CA ASP A 45 0.50 -1.08 -11.46
C ASP A 45 -0.53 -1.45 -12.55
N THR A 46 -0.09 -2.28 -13.48
CA THR A 46 -0.90 -2.80 -14.59
C THR A 46 -1.68 -4.08 -14.25
N ARG A 47 -1.61 -4.56 -12.99
CA ARG A 47 -2.26 -5.83 -12.59
C ARG A 47 -3.79 -5.72 -12.51
N SER A 48 -4.31 -4.51 -12.35
CA SER A 48 -5.75 -4.22 -12.34
C SER A 48 -6.12 -3.40 -13.57
N LYS A 49 -7.42 -3.28 -13.84
CA LYS A 49 -7.91 -2.37 -14.89
C LYS A 49 -7.49 -0.94 -14.58
N LYS A 50 -7.37 -0.12 -15.64
CA LYS A 50 -7.13 1.32 -15.50
C LYS A 50 -8.17 1.93 -14.58
N LEU A 51 -7.72 2.82 -13.70
CA LEU A 51 -8.54 3.51 -12.70
C LEU A 51 -9.31 2.57 -11.74
N GLU A 52 -8.72 1.45 -11.35
CA GLU A 52 -9.36 0.51 -10.42
C GLU A 52 -8.36 -0.06 -9.42
N PHE A 53 -8.72 0.01 -8.13
CA PHE A 53 -8.15 -0.83 -7.09
C PHE A 53 -8.83 -2.18 -7.13
N MET A 54 -8.06 -3.26 -7.20
CA MET A 54 -8.60 -4.63 -7.24
C MET A 54 -7.82 -5.50 -6.27
N SER A 55 -8.54 -6.13 -5.34
CA SER A 55 -7.97 -7.13 -4.45
C SER A 55 -8.00 -8.52 -5.07
N ASN A 56 -7.10 -9.40 -4.61
CA ASN A 56 -7.09 -10.81 -5.02
C ASN A 56 -8.37 -11.57 -4.60
N ALA A 57 -9.18 -11.02 -3.70
CA ALA A 57 -10.47 -11.58 -3.30
C ALA A 57 -11.62 -11.20 -4.25
N GLY A 58 -11.33 -10.47 -5.34
CA GLY A 58 -12.30 -10.06 -6.35
C GLY A 58 -13.09 -8.79 -6.01
N LEU A 59 -12.86 -8.18 -4.84
CA LEU A 59 -13.40 -6.86 -4.52
C LEU A 59 -12.61 -5.77 -5.25
N SER A 60 -13.32 -4.79 -5.80
CA SER A 60 -12.72 -3.67 -6.49
C SER A 60 -13.41 -2.33 -6.22
N CYS A 61 -12.68 -1.23 -6.45
CA CYS A 61 -13.19 0.13 -6.34
C CYS A 61 -12.57 1.01 -7.43
N LYS A 62 -13.36 1.89 -8.04
CA LYS A 62 -12.88 2.84 -9.05
C LYS A 62 -12.05 3.94 -8.39
N THR A 63 -10.86 4.20 -8.92
CA THR A 63 -10.01 5.31 -8.47
C THR A 63 -10.38 6.61 -9.17
N ASN A 64 -9.96 7.74 -8.59
CA ASN A 64 -10.19 9.06 -9.17
C ASN A 64 -9.18 9.38 -10.27
N ILE A 65 -7.92 9.01 -10.05
CA ILE A 65 -6.82 9.30 -10.97
C ILE A 65 -5.78 8.18 -10.96
N GLU A 66 -5.06 8.09 -12.07
CA GLU A 66 -3.86 7.28 -12.24
C GLU A 66 -2.68 8.23 -12.46
N VAL A 67 -1.63 8.10 -11.63
CA VAL A 67 -0.47 8.99 -11.64
C VAL A 67 0.80 8.24 -11.98
N ASN A 68 1.78 8.93 -12.56
CA ASN A 68 3.14 8.42 -12.75
C ASN A 68 4.09 9.03 -11.71
N SER A 69 5.37 8.65 -11.72
CA SER A 69 6.36 9.10 -10.74
C SER A 69 6.72 10.60 -10.85
N ASP A 70 6.42 11.23 -11.98
CA ASP A 70 6.68 12.65 -12.28
C ASP A 70 5.45 13.54 -12.03
N PHE A 71 4.30 12.95 -11.70
CA PHE A 71 3.07 13.68 -11.47
C PHE A 71 3.16 14.52 -10.19
N ASP A 72 2.81 15.79 -10.29
CA ASP A 72 2.74 16.69 -9.14
C ASP A 72 1.39 16.56 -8.44
N LEU A 73 1.39 15.99 -7.24
CA LEU A 73 0.19 15.78 -6.44
C LEU A 73 -0.46 17.08 -5.96
N THR A 74 0.28 18.20 -5.93
CA THR A 74 -0.23 19.49 -5.45
C THR A 74 -1.19 20.15 -6.46
N THR A 75 -1.22 19.68 -7.71
CA THR A 75 -2.13 20.22 -8.74
C THR A 75 -3.57 19.74 -8.56
N ILE A 76 -3.80 18.76 -7.67
CA ILE A 76 -5.13 18.22 -7.40
C ILE A 76 -5.87 19.20 -6.48
N ASP A 77 -7.12 19.52 -6.82
CA ASP A 77 -7.98 20.30 -5.94
C ASP A 77 -8.52 19.40 -4.81
N PHE A 78 -8.06 19.68 -3.58
CA PHE A 78 -8.48 18.98 -2.37
C PHE A 78 -9.65 19.67 -1.65
N THR A 79 -10.28 20.69 -2.25
CA THR A 79 -11.42 21.38 -1.65
C THR A 79 -12.56 20.40 -1.33
N GLY A 80 -12.88 20.26 -0.05
CA GLY A 80 -13.91 19.33 0.43
C GLY A 80 -13.47 17.86 0.52
N ILE A 81 -12.21 17.56 0.23
CA ILE A 81 -11.61 16.23 0.46
C ILE A 81 -11.15 16.14 1.90
N ARG A 82 -11.45 15.01 2.55
CA ARG A 82 -11.04 14.69 3.93
C ARG A 82 -10.06 13.53 3.99
N TYR A 83 -10.13 12.62 3.02
CA TYR A 83 -9.28 11.44 2.95
C TYR A 83 -8.65 11.30 1.57
N LEU A 84 -7.34 11.15 1.54
CA LEU A 84 -6.56 10.75 0.37
C LEU A 84 -6.07 9.32 0.55
N ILE A 85 -6.38 8.43 -0.38
CA ILE A 85 -6.06 7.01 -0.27
C ILE A 85 -5.25 6.58 -1.48
N ILE A 86 -4.12 5.93 -1.21
CA ILE A 86 -3.10 5.62 -2.21
C ILE A 86 -2.75 4.14 -2.11
N ASP A 87 -2.72 3.45 -3.24
CA ASP A 87 -2.23 2.06 -3.31
C ASP A 87 -0.89 1.97 -4.06
N GLU A 88 -0.14 0.92 -3.76
CA GLU A 88 1.18 0.61 -4.33
C GLU A 88 2.21 1.74 -4.18
N ILE A 89 2.32 2.31 -2.98
CA ILE A 89 3.19 3.46 -2.67
C ILE A 89 4.65 3.26 -3.07
N GLN A 90 5.13 2.01 -3.14
CA GLN A 90 6.51 1.73 -3.51
C GLN A 90 6.88 2.15 -4.95
N PHE A 91 5.90 2.48 -5.81
CA PHE A 91 6.13 2.99 -7.15
C PHE A 91 6.21 4.52 -7.24
N PHE A 92 5.86 5.24 -6.17
CA PHE A 92 5.92 6.70 -6.12
C PHE A 92 7.36 7.18 -6.01
N SER A 93 7.61 8.46 -6.27
CA SER A 93 8.92 9.08 -6.01
C SER A 93 9.01 9.64 -4.59
N VAL A 94 10.21 9.80 -4.06
CA VAL A 94 10.44 10.43 -2.73
C VAL A 94 9.83 11.83 -2.67
N LYS A 95 9.93 12.59 -3.78
CA LYS A 95 9.32 13.92 -3.91
C LYS A 95 7.81 13.87 -3.74
N GLN A 96 7.15 12.86 -4.30
CA GLN A 96 5.70 12.67 -4.12
C GLN A 96 5.36 12.38 -2.66
N ILE A 97 6.17 11.58 -1.95
CA ILE A 97 5.97 11.34 -0.51
C ILE A 97 6.10 12.63 0.31
N GLU A 98 7.06 13.49 -0.03
CA GLU A 98 7.19 14.81 0.59
C GLU A 98 5.99 15.72 0.28
N SER A 99 5.47 15.67 -0.95
CA SER A 99 4.23 16.38 -1.30
C SER A 99 3.02 15.87 -0.51
N LEU A 100 2.93 14.55 -0.25
CA LEU A 100 1.88 14.00 0.62
C LEU A 100 1.95 14.58 2.03
N ASN A 101 3.16 14.72 2.59
CA ASN A 101 3.33 15.33 3.90
C ASN A 101 2.79 16.78 3.93
N LYS A 102 3.08 17.56 2.89
CA LYS A 102 2.55 18.93 2.75
C LYS A 102 1.03 18.92 2.61
N ILE A 103 0.47 18.06 1.76
CA ILE A 103 -0.98 17.93 1.58
C ILE A 103 -1.66 17.60 2.92
N ALA A 104 -1.09 16.69 3.71
CA ALA A 104 -1.66 16.33 5.00
C ALA A 104 -1.75 17.53 5.95
N HIS A 105 -0.66 18.28 6.10
CA HIS A 105 -0.59 19.35 7.10
C HIS A 105 -1.14 20.69 6.61
N GLU A 106 -0.91 21.07 5.36
CA GLU A 106 -1.33 22.35 4.80
C GLU A 106 -2.80 22.35 4.37
N MET A 107 -3.33 21.19 3.92
CA MET A 107 -4.70 21.07 3.42
C MET A 107 -5.65 20.33 4.38
N ASP A 108 -5.17 19.92 5.56
CA ASP A 108 -5.93 19.18 6.58
C ASP A 108 -6.60 17.89 6.02
N VAL A 109 -5.87 17.16 5.18
CA VAL A 109 -6.34 15.91 4.56
C VAL A 109 -5.68 14.71 5.23
N SER A 110 -6.47 13.75 5.71
CA SER A 110 -5.93 12.49 6.23
C SER A 110 -5.50 11.57 5.08
N ILE A 111 -4.29 11.00 5.16
CA ILE A 111 -3.70 10.21 4.09
C ILE A 111 -3.57 8.75 4.53
N ILE A 112 -4.06 7.83 3.71
CA ILE A 112 -3.93 6.39 3.91
C ILE A 112 -3.15 5.80 2.73
N CYS A 113 -1.92 5.39 3.00
CA CYS A 113 -1.04 4.79 2.01
C CYS A 113 -0.97 3.28 2.20
N CYS A 114 -1.04 2.54 1.10
CA CYS A 114 -0.88 1.10 1.06
C CYS A 114 0.30 0.73 0.14
N GLY A 115 1.13 -0.23 0.54
CA GLY A 115 2.18 -0.75 -0.34
C GLY A 115 3.14 -1.73 0.32
N LEU A 116 4.30 -1.92 -0.33
CA LEU A 116 5.35 -2.82 0.13
C LEU A 116 6.47 -2.05 0.84
N THR A 117 6.96 -2.56 1.97
CA THR A 117 8.17 -2.00 2.60
C THR A 117 9.44 -2.41 1.87
N THR A 118 9.55 -3.70 1.49
CA THR A 118 10.77 -4.29 0.93
C THR A 118 10.53 -5.00 -0.40
N ASP A 119 11.57 -5.03 -1.23
CA ASP A 119 11.62 -5.82 -2.46
C ASP A 119 11.85 -7.32 -2.16
N PHE A 120 11.89 -8.14 -3.22
CA PHE A 120 12.14 -9.58 -3.12
C PHE A 120 13.53 -9.95 -2.57
N ARG A 121 14.47 -8.99 -2.55
CA ARG A 121 15.83 -9.14 -2.02
C ARG A 121 15.94 -8.68 -0.56
N GLY A 122 14.85 -8.18 0.02
CA GLY A 122 14.82 -7.60 1.36
C GLY A 122 15.36 -6.17 1.44
N LYS A 123 15.55 -5.48 0.31
CA LYS A 123 15.91 -4.06 0.31
C LYS A 123 14.66 -3.21 0.44
N ILE A 124 14.73 -2.19 1.28
CA ILE A 124 13.61 -1.27 1.47
C ILE A 124 13.45 -0.40 0.23
N PHE A 125 12.20 -0.17 -0.18
CA PHE A 125 11.88 0.80 -1.23
C PHE A 125 12.06 2.22 -0.68
N GLU A 126 12.79 3.08 -1.40
CA GLU A 126 13.04 4.47 -0.97
C GLU A 126 11.75 5.25 -0.63
N PRO A 127 10.66 5.16 -1.40
CA PRO A 127 9.40 5.84 -1.06
C PRO A 127 8.81 5.31 0.25
N SER A 128 8.83 4.00 0.46
CA SER A 128 8.34 3.37 1.69
C SER A 128 9.21 3.73 2.89
N LYS A 129 10.54 3.84 2.71
CA LYS A 129 11.45 4.34 3.74
C LYS A 129 11.08 5.75 4.15
N LYS A 130 10.89 6.65 3.18
CA LYS A 130 10.51 8.03 3.47
C LYS A 130 9.15 8.11 4.15
N LEU A 131 8.20 7.29 3.72
CA LEU A 131 6.87 7.25 4.33
C LEU A 131 6.92 6.78 5.79
N ILE A 132 7.76 5.80 6.12
CA ILE A 132 7.98 5.35 7.50
C ILE A 132 8.53 6.48 8.38
N GLU A 133 9.34 7.39 7.83
CA GLU A 133 9.88 8.54 8.58
C GLU A 133 8.81 9.56 8.96
N ILE A 134 7.75 9.71 8.14
CA ILE A 134 6.73 10.77 8.30
C ILE A 134 5.37 10.25 8.78
N ALA A 135 5.12 8.94 8.75
CA ALA A 135 3.82 8.38 9.09
C ALA A 135 3.54 8.46 10.61
N ASP A 136 2.33 8.88 10.97
CA ASP A 136 1.85 8.90 12.36
C ASP A 136 1.49 7.49 12.84
N GLU A 137 0.96 6.65 11.95
CA GLU A 137 0.58 5.27 12.25
C GLU A 137 1.10 4.33 11.16
N ILE A 138 1.77 3.27 11.57
CA ILE A 138 2.22 2.20 10.66
C ILE A 138 1.55 0.90 11.08
N GLU A 139 0.80 0.32 10.16
CA GLU A 139 0.08 -0.92 10.37
C GLU A 139 0.62 -2.02 9.46
N GLN A 140 1.15 -3.09 10.07
CA GLN A 140 1.66 -4.24 9.34
C GLN A 140 0.59 -5.32 9.18
N VAL A 141 0.18 -5.58 7.93
CA VAL A 141 -0.73 -6.65 7.56
C VAL A 141 0.08 -7.94 7.37
N THR A 142 -0.18 -8.93 8.21
CA THR A 142 0.47 -10.24 8.17
C THR A 142 -0.06 -11.10 7.02
N ALA A 143 0.82 -11.84 6.35
CA ALA A 143 0.43 -12.90 5.42
C ALA A 143 0.66 -14.27 6.05
N ILE A 144 -0.22 -15.22 5.74
CA ILE A 144 0.03 -16.63 6.02
C ILE A 144 0.93 -17.18 4.92
N CYS A 145 2.09 -17.73 5.30
CA CYS A 145 3.00 -18.36 4.35
C CYS A 145 2.38 -19.67 3.80
N MET A 146 2.16 -19.74 2.48
CA MET A 146 1.62 -20.95 1.84
C MET A 146 2.58 -22.14 1.88
N LEU A 147 3.89 -21.91 1.99
CA LEU A 147 4.87 -22.99 2.15
C LEU A 147 4.78 -23.68 3.52
N CYS A 148 4.34 -22.97 4.56
CA CYS A 148 4.11 -23.57 5.87
C CYS A 148 2.96 -24.61 5.85
N LYS A 149 2.09 -24.60 4.83
CA LYS A 149 1.09 -25.66 4.66
C LYS A 149 1.67 -26.98 4.13
N TYR A 150 2.83 -26.97 3.47
CA TYR A 150 3.44 -28.17 2.88
C TYR A 150 4.41 -28.91 3.82
N SER A 151 4.86 -28.29 4.91
CA SER A 151 5.76 -28.92 5.89
C SER A 151 5.02 -29.48 7.13
N SER A 152 3.74 -29.81 6.98
CA SER A 152 2.93 -30.39 8.05
C SER A 152 3.05 -31.92 8.10
N GLU A 153 4.27 -32.43 8.32
CA GLU A 153 4.46 -33.70 9.05
C GLU A 153 4.76 -33.45 10.54
N ASN A 154 4.97 -32.19 10.97
CA ASN A 154 5.18 -31.85 12.38
C ASN A 154 4.34 -30.62 12.79
N ASN A 155 3.42 -30.83 13.73
CA ASN A 155 2.36 -29.95 14.25
C ASN A 155 2.81 -28.61 14.91
N ASN A 156 3.75 -27.86 14.35
CA ASN A 156 4.14 -26.54 14.86
C ASN A 156 3.98 -25.46 13.78
N ILE A 157 2.79 -24.88 13.67
CA ILE A 157 2.54 -23.70 12.85
C ILE A 157 3.12 -22.48 13.57
N SER A 158 4.40 -22.19 13.35
CA SER A 158 4.98 -20.93 13.80
C SER A 158 4.43 -19.79 12.93
N LEU A 159 3.53 -18.98 13.49
CA LEU A 159 2.88 -17.81 12.85
C LEU A 159 3.86 -16.66 12.47
N ASN A 160 5.14 -16.77 12.84
CA ASN A 160 6.17 -15.76 12.57
C ASN A 160 7.05 -16.15 11.38
N ALA A 161 6.47 -16.24 10.19
CA ALA A 161 7.21 -16.53 8.96
C ALA A 161 7.19 -15.35 7.98
N VAL A 162 7.78 -14.21 8.35
CA VAL A 162 8.38 -13.31 7.35
C VAL A 162 9.71 -13.94 6.94
N LYS A 163 9.66 -15.07 6.22
CA LYS A 163 10.85 -15.60 5.54
C LYS A 163 10.96 -14.86 4.22
N SER A 164 11.82 -13.85 4.19
CA SER A 164 12.41 -13.36 2.95
C SER A 164 12.89 -14.56 2.14
N MET A 165 12.45 -14.59 0.88
CA MET A 165 12.65 -15.67 -0.06
C MET A 165 14.15 -15.89 -0.27
N LYS A 166 14.75 -16.89 0.39
CA LYS A 166 16.10 -17.35 0.07
C LYS A 166 16.03 -18.01 -1.31
N ILE A 167 16.49 -17.30 -2.32
CA ILE A 167 16.73 -17.87 -3.65
C ILE A 167 17.91 -18.84 -3.49
N THR A 168 17.63 -20.13 -3.37
CA THR A 168 18.63 -21.17 -3.51
C THR A 168 18.95 -21.29 -5.00
N THR A 169 20.05 -20.69 -5.44
CA THR A 169 20.60 -20.95 -6.78
C THR A 169 20.99 -22.42 -6.88
N THR A 170 20.18 -23.21 -7.56
CA THR A 170 20.55 -24.54 -8.05
C THR A 170 21.58 -24.37 -9.18
N ASN A 171 22.86 -24.42 -8.82
CA ASN A 171 23.93 -24.60 -9.79
C ASN A 171 23.90 -26.04 -10.30
N ASN A 172 23.14 -26.27 -11.38
CA ASN A 172 23.31 -27.41 -12.25
C ASN A 172 24.63 -27.24 -13.03
N LYS A 173 25.71 -27.84 -12.53
CA LYS A 173 26.85 -28.21 -13.39
C LYS A 173 26.74 -29.70 -13.70
N LYS A 174 26.39 -29.97 -14.95
CA LYS A 174 26.52 -31.27 -15.63
C LYS A 174 27.97 -31.77 -15.50
N SER A 175 28.10 -33.03 -15.12
CA SER A 175 29.25 -33.89 -15.46
C SER A 175 28.78 -34.90 -16.49
#